data_AF-A0A5C8I0X8-F1
#
_entry.id   AF-A0A5C8I0X8-F1
#
_cell.length_a   1.000
_cell.length_b   1.000
_cell.length_c   1.000
_cell.angle_alpha   90.00
_cell.angle_beta   90.00
_cell.angle_gamma   90.00
#
_symmetry.space_group_name_H-M   'P 1'
#
loop_
_entity.id
_entity.type
_entity.pdbx_description
1 polymer ?
#
loop_
_entity_poly.entity_id
_entity_poly.type
_entity_poly.pdbx_seq_one_letter_code
_entity_poly.pdbx_strand_id
1 'polypeptide(L)'
;MSTHTDAFGRLAVDLEVARTFTNPQFNDDANTKERATRVDAAFAQFAKTRPNVPAVPDRAALVAAASAPRTADDVARVQHEQTKVRALLDAGQPISSVLANGDATRALAIADMAETLPEVMKNSDGSLLREIREAAADRLADLGVEEFAAVARANSENGLNAAWARVYDEVAQTRQSPSIESLMGVFNAGGADEYAAIAPALQGSAGAFQFVDSLDRGAARRVDRAALIW
;
A
#
# COMPACT_ATOMS: atom_id res chain seq x y z
N MET A 1 -8.55 -12.85 19.98
CA MET A 1 -7.57 -13.18 18.93
C MET A 1 -7.83 -12.26 17.76
N SER A 2 -6.78 -11.72 17.14
CA SER A 2 -6.90 -10.85 15.95
C SER A 2 -7.43 -11.67 14.78
N THR A 3 -8.40 -11.12 14.04
CA THR A 3 -9.01 -11.74 12.85
C THR A 3 -7.96 -12.13 11.80
N HIS A 4 -6.82 -11.42 11.76
CA HIS A 4 -5.73 -11.69 10.83
C HIS A 4 -4.90 -12.91 11.24
N THR A 5 -4.63 -13.10 12.53
CA THR A 5 -3.94 -14.30 13.04
C THR A 5 -4.73 -15.57 12.67
N ASP A 6 -6.06 -15.52 12.82
CA ASP A 6 -6.93 -16.66 12.50
C ASP A 6 -6.94 -16.95 10.99
N ALA A 7 -6.98 -15.92 10.14
CA ALA A 7 -6.96 -16.08 8.69
C ALA A 7 -5.63 -16.68 8.18
N PHE A 8 -4.49 -16.18 8.67
CA PHE A 8 -3.17 -16.72 8.32
C PHE A 8 -2.95 -18.12 8.89
N GLY A 9 -3.40 -18.37 10.13
CA GLY A 9 -3.39 -19.70 10.72
C GLY A 9 -4.22 -20.69 9.92
N ARG A 10 -5.40 -20.27 9.44
CA ARG A 10 -6.26 -21.09 8.61
C ARG A 10 -5.64 -21.39 7.25
N LEU A 11 -5.06 -20.40 6.59
CA LEU A 11 -4.33 -20.59 5.34
C LEU A 11 -3.20 -21.63 5.52
N ALA A 12 -2.41 -21.53 6.59
CA ALA A 12 -1.34 -22.47 6.88
C ALA A 12 -1.87 -23.92 7.03
N VAL A 13 -2.98 -24.11 7.76
CA VAL A 13 -3.64 -25.41 7.90
C VAL A 13 -4.14 -25.94 6.56
N ASP A 14 -4.83 -25.11 5.77
CA ASP A 14 -5.39 -25.54 4.49
C ASP A 14 -4.28 -25.89 3.47
N LEU A 15 -3.15 -25.16 3.48
CA LEU A 15 -1.98 -25.50 2.67
C LEU A 15 -1.29 -26.80 3.12
N GLU A 16 -1.24 -27.07 4.42
CA GLU A 16 -0.69 -28.34 4.95
C GLU A 16 -1.57 -29.54 4.59
N VAL A 17 -2.89 -29.36 4.62
CA VAL A 17 -3.86 -30.35 4.12
C VAL A 17 -3.67 -30.59 2.62
N ALA A 18 -3.42 -29.54 1.83
CA ALA A 18 -3.09 -29.69 0.42
C ALA A 18 -1.76 -30.43 0.23
N ARG A 19 -0.73 -30.11 1.02
CA ARG A 19 0.60 -30.74 0.94
C ARG A 19 0.56 -32.25 1.17
N THR A 20 -0.17 -32.66 2.20
CA THR A 20 -0.25 -34.06 2.65
C THR A 20 -1.31 -34.87 1.90
N PHE A 21 -2.08 -34.25 1.01
CA PHE A 21 -3.11 -34.94 0.24
C PHE A 21 -2.51 -36.03 -0.66
N THR A 22 -3.09 -37.23 -0.58
CA THR A 22 -2.85 -38.35 -1.47
C THR A 22 -4.12 -39.16 -1.64
N ASN A 23 -4.41 -39.59 -2.86
CA ASN A 23 -5.47 -40.56 -3.16
C ASN A 23 -4.83 -41.79 -3.82
N PRO A 24 -4.97 -42.99 -3.23
CA PRO A 24 -4.39 -44.21 -3.79
C PRO A 24 -5.00 -44.63 -5.14
N GLN A 25 -6.16 -44.08 -5.50
CA GLN A 25 -6.78 -44.31 -6.81
C GLN A 25 -6.25 -43.36 -7.90
N PHE A 26 -5.48 -42.34 -7.52
CA PHE A 26 -4.89 -41.37 -8.45
C PHE A 26 -3.45 -41.77 -8.79
N ASN A 27 -3.06 -41.55 -10.05
CA ASN A 27 -1.65 -41.55 -10.40
C ASN A 27 -0.96 -40.28 -9.86
N ASP A 28 0.38 -40.22 -9.95
CA ASP A 28 1.16 -39.11 -9.40
C ASP A 28 0.78 -37.75 -9.98
N ASP A 29 0.43 -37.70 -11.28
CA ASP A 29 0.01 -36.47 -11.95
C ASP A 29 -1.36 -36.00 -11.46
N ALA A 30 -2.33 -36.91 -11.30
CA ALA A 30 -3.64 -36.60 -10.75
C ALA A 30 -3.56 -36.14 -9.29
N ASN A 31 -2.71 -36.79 -8.47
CA ASN A 31 -2.43 -36.33 -7.11
C ASN A 31 -1.79 -34.94 -7.11
N THR A 32 -0.87 -34.66 -8.04
CA THR A 32 -0.24 -33.34 -8.14
C THR A 32 -1.22 -32.25 -8.56
N LYS A 33 -2.11 -32.53 -9.52
CA LYS A 33 -3.15 -31.60 -9.96
C LYS A 33 -4.17 -31.31 -8.87
N GLU A 34 -4.57 -32.32 -8.12
CA GLU A 34 -5.50 -32.17 -6.99
C GLU A 34 -4.88 -31.33 -5.87
N ARG A 35 -3.59 -31.54 -5.56
CA ARG A 35 -2.85 -30.69 -4.62
C ARG A 35 -2.83 -29.23 -5.05
N ALA A 36 -2.55 -28.96 -6.33
CA ALA A 36 -2.60 -27.60 -6.88
C ALA A 36 -4.01 -26.98 -6.77
N THR A 37 -5.06 -27.76 -7.07
CA THR A 37 -6.46 -27.31 -6.95
C THR A 37 -6.82 -26.93 -5.51
N ARG A 38 -6.32 -27.68 -4.53
CA ARG A 38 -6.52 -27.37 -3.10
C ARG A 38 -5.75 -26.13 -2.66
N VAL A 39 -4.54 -25.93 -3.17
CA VAL A 39 -3.78 -24.68 -2.96
C VAL A 39 -4.56 -23.48 -3.51
N ASP A 40 -5.10 -23.57 -4.73
CA ASP A 40 -5.92 -22.52 -5.32
C ASP A 40 -7.16 -22.22 -4.46
N ALA A 41 -7.84 -23.26 -3.98
CA ALA A 41 -9.00 -23.11 -3.10
C ALA A 41 -8.63 -22.46 -1.75
N ALA A 42 -7.47 -22.78 -1.17
CA ALA A 42 -6.99 -22.18 0.07
C ALA A 42 -6.75 -20.68 -0.10
N PHE A 43 -6.04 -20.26 -1.15
CA PHE A 43 -5.81 -18.84 -1.44
C PHE A 43 -7.11 -18.11 -1.78
N ALA A 44 -8.05 -18.75 -2.49
CA ALA A 44 -9.36 -18.18 -2.77
C ALA A 44 -10.20 -17.95 -1.50
N GLN A 45 -10.09 -18.82 -0.48
CA GLN A 45 -10.74 -18.60 0.80
C GLN A 45 -10.03 -17.52 1.64
N PHE A 46 -8.70 -17.52 1.66
CA PHE A 46 -7.92 -16.49 2.33
C PHE A 46 -8.24 -15.08 1.77
N ALA A 47 -8.33 -14.94 0.44
CA ALA A 47 -8.68 -13.66 -0.20
C ALA A 47 -10.05 -13.11 0.26
N LYS A 48 -11.02 -13.97 0.62
CA LYS A 48 -12.33 -13.52 1.14
C LYS A 48 -12.26 -12.94 2.56
N THR A 49 -11.19 -13.22 3.29
CA THR A 49 -10.97 -12.68 4.64
C THR A 49 -10.23 -11.35 4.63
N ARG A 50 -9.92 -10.82 3.43
CA ARG A 50 -9.31 -9.50 3.24
C ARG A 50 -10.16 -8.43 3.94
N PRO A 51 -9.55 -7.57 4.79
CA PRO A 51 -10.27 -6.48 5.42
C PRO A 51 -10.86 -5.53 4.38
N ASN A 52 -12.08 -5.07 4.64
CA ASN A 52 -12.70 -4.02 3.84
C ASN A 52 -12.04 -2.68 4.20
N VAL A 53 -11.55 -1.98 3.19
CA VAL A 53 -10.93 -0.66 3.35
C VAL A 53 -11.81 0.33 2.61
N PRO A 54 -12.49 1.24 3.32
CA PRO A 54 -13.23 2.32 2.68
C PRO A 54 -12.32 3.08 1.72
N ALA A 55 -12.85 3.44 0.56
CA ALA A 55 -12.11 4.29 -0.37
C ALA A 55 -11.91 5.67 0.27
N VAL A 56 -10.65 6.04 0.50
CA VAL A 56 -10.28 7.38 0.96
C VAL A 56 -9.75 8.16 -0.26
N PRO A 57 -10.17 9.43 -0.45
CA PRO A 57 -9.63 10.26 -1.52
C PRO A 57 -8.10 10.35 -1.48
N ASP A 58 -7.47 10.33 -2.65
CA ASP A 58 -6.04 10.63 -2.76
C ASP A 58 -5.79 12.09 -2.36
N ARG A 59 -4.94 12.27 -1.35
CA ARG A 59 -4.59 13.55 -0.76
C ARG A 59 -3.87 14.45 -1.76
N ALA A 60 -2.95 13.88 -2.55
CA ALA A 60 -2.19 14.67 -3.52
C ALA A 60 -3.10 15.17 -4.64
N ALA A 61 -4.00 14.32 -5.14
CA ALA A 61 -5.03 14.71 -6.09
C ALA A 61 -6.01 15.74 -5.52
N LEU A 62 -6.41 15.60 -4.25
CA LEU A 62 -7.28 16.56 -3.57
C LEU A 62 -6.61 17.94 -3.47
N VAL A 63 -5.33 17.99 -3.09
CA VAL A 63 -4.55 19.23 -3.06
C VAL A 63 -4.44 19.85 -4.46
N ALA A 64 -4.15 19.05 -5.48
CA ALA A 64 -4.06 19.55 -6.85
C ALA A 64 -5.38 20.16 -7.35
N ALA A 65 -6.52 19.57 -6.97
CA ALA A 65 -7.84 20.11 -7.28
C ALA A 65 -8.18 21.39 -6.47
N ALA A 66 -7.70 21.47 -5.24
CA ALA A 66 -7.92 22.61 -4.35
C ALA A 66 -6.99 23.80 -4.66
N SER A 67 -5.81 23.56 -5.24
CA SER A 67 -4.82 24.60 -5.52
C SER A 67 -5.16 25.44 -6.75
N ALA A 68 -6.00 24.94 -7.65
CA ALA A 68 -6.38 25.63 -8.87
C ALA A 68 -7.27 26.87 -8.57
N PRO A 69 -6.84 28.10 -8.93
CA PRO A 69 -7.62 29.32 -8.75
C PRO A 69 -8.93 29.27 -9.56
N ARG A 70 -10.05 29.74 -8.97
CA ARG A 70 -11.36 29.73 -9.63
C ARG A 70 -11.83 31.12 -10.07
N THR A 71 -11.26 32.17 -9.51
CA THR A 71 -11.63 33.57 -9.77
C THR A 71 -10.39 34.42 -10.05
N ALA A 72 -10.59 35.61 -10.64
CA ALA A 72 -9.48 36.55 -10.87
C ALA A 72 -8.83 37.02 -9.54
N ASP A 73 -9.64 37.20 -8.50
CA ASP A 73 -9.14 37.56 -7.16
C ASP A 73 -8.32 36.42 -6.54
N ASP A 74 -8.71 35.16 -6.76
CA ASP A 74 -7.92 34.02 -6.35
C ASP A 74 -6.57 33.98 -7.07
N VAL A 75 -6.54 34.26 -8.37
CA VAL A 75 -5.28 34.34 -9.14
C VAL A 75 -4.36 35.39 -8.54
N ALA A 76 -4.87 36.60 -8.28
CA ALA A 76 -4.06 37.68 -7.70
C ALA A 76 -3.53 37.30 -6.31
N ARG A 77 -4.37 36.69 -5.46
CA ARG A 77 -3.99 36.22 -4.12
C ARG A 77 -2.91 35.14 -4.19
N VAL A 78 -3.09 34.14 -5.07
CA VAL A 78 -2.14 33.03 -5.24
C VAL A 78 -0.81 33.53 -5.79
N GLN A 79 -0.80 34.39 -6.82
CA GLN A 79 0.44 34.98 -7.36
C GLN A 79 1.19 35.82 -6.32
N HIS A 80 0.47 36.56 -5.48
CA HIS A 80 1.07 37.33 -4.39
C HIS A 80 1.73 36.40 -3.36
N GLU A 81 1.06 35.31 -2.94
CA GLU A 81 1.66 34.34 -2.03
C GLU A 81 2.82 33.56 -2.66
N GLN A 82 2.74 33.19 -3.94
CA GLN A 82 3.86 32.56 -4.66
C GLN A 82 5.10 33.46 -4.66
N THR A 83 4.91 34.77 -4.81
CA THR A 83 6.02 35.74 -4.74
C THR A 83 6.68 35.72 -3.36
N LYS A 84 5.89 35.68 -2.28
CA LYS A 84 6.41 35.58 -0.91
C LYS A 84 7.13 34.25 -0.67
N VAL A 85 6.54 33.15 -1.11
CA VAL A 85 7.14 31.81 -0.99
C VAL A 85 8.49 31.78 -1.70
N ARG A 86 8.57 32.25 -2.94
CA ARG A 86 9.84 32.30 -3.68
C ARG A 86 10.89 33.14 -2.96
N ALA A 87 10.52 34.31 -2.42
CA ALA A 87 11.44 35.12 -1.62
C ALA A 87 11.96 34.38 -0.36
N LEU A 88 11.13 33.57 0.30
CA LEU A 88 11.56 32.75 1.45
C LEU A 88 12.51 31.61 1.02
N LEU A 89 12.20 30.94 -0.09
CA LEU A 89 13.06 29.89 -0.64
C LEU A 89 14.41 30.45 -1.11
N ASP A 90 14.42 31.60 -1.80
CA ASP A 90 15.63 32.29 -2.25
C ASP A 90 16.48 32.78 -1.07
N ALA A 91 15.86 33.10 0.07
CA ALA A 91 16.54 33.38 1.33
C ALA A 91 17.11 32.13 2.03
N GLY A 92 16.97 30.95 1.42
CA GLY A 92 17.50 29.68 1.90
C GLY A 92 16.60 28.94 2.88
N GLN A 93 15.33 29.32 3.05
CA GLN A 93 14.42 28.55 3.89
C GLN A 93 13.98 27.25 3.19
N PRO A 94 13.98 26.11 3.90
CA PRO A 94 13.53 24.86 3.32
C PRO A 94 12.00 24.87 3.13
N ILE A 95 11.52 24.27 2.04
CA ILE A 95 10.09 24.20 1.69
C ILE A 95 9.22 23.65 2.81
N SER A 96 9.74 22.66 3.55
CA SER A 96 9.07 22.06 4.72
C SER A 96 8.83 23.09 5.83
N SER A 97 9.78 23.98 6.08
CA SER A 97 9.62 25.08 7.05
C SER A 97 8.61 26.13 6.56
N VAL A 98 8.62 26.44 5.26
CA VAL A 98 7.67 27.41 4.68
C VAL A 98 6.23 26.86 4.73
N LEU A 99 6.06 25.56 4.47
CA LEU A 99 4.78 24.85 4.62
C LEU A 99 4.32 24.83 6.09
N ALA A 100 5.18 24.38 7.00
CA ALA A 100 4.84 24.22 8.42
C ALA A 100 4.39 25.54 9.08
N ASN A 101 4.96 26.66 8.65
CA ASN A 101 4.61 27.99 9.16
C ASN A 101 3.55 28.72 8.31
N GLY A 102 3.09 28.11 7.22
CA GLY A 102 2.12 28.70 6.30
C GLY A 102 0.68 28.60 6.81
N ASP A 103 -0.16 29.51 6.34
CA ASP A 103 -1.62 29.36 6.40
C ASP A 103 -2.11 28.52 5.21
N ALA A 104 -3.44 28.33 5.11
CA ALA A 104 -4.03 27.52 4.05
C ALA A 104 -3.74 28.09 2.65
N THR A 105 -3.71 29.42 2.51
CA THR A 105 -3.41 30.07 1.23
C THR A 105 -1.97 29.78 0.81
N ARG A 106 -1.03 29.89 1.75
CA ARG A 106 0.38 29.58 1.48
C ARG A 106 0.59 28.11 1.15
N ALA A 107 -0.06 27.19 1.86
CA ALA A 107 0.04 25.75 1.57
C ALA A 107 -0.44 25.42 0.14
N LEU A 108 -1.59 25.97 -0.28
CA LEU A 108 -2.11 25.80 -1.64
C LEU A 108 -1.24 26.47 -2.70
N ALA A 109 -0.70 27.66 -2.42
CA ALA A 109 0.21 28.36 -3.34
C ALA A 109 1.52 27.58 -3.54
N ILE A 110 2.05 26.95 -2.48
CA ILE A 110 3.22 26.07 -2.57
C ILE A 110 2.90 24.84 -3.43
N ALA A 111 1.74 24.22 -3.21
CA ALA A 111 1.33 23.05 -3.99
C ALA A 111 1.08 23.37 -5.48
N ASP A 112 0.54 24.56 -5.78
CA ASP A 112 0.32 25.05 -7.14
C ASP A 112 1.66 25.29 -7.86
N MET A 113 2.61 25.96 -7.20
CA MET A 113 3.92 26.26 -7.81
C MET A 113 4.88 25.07 -7.84
N ALA A 114 4.59 23.98 -7.12
CA ALA A 114 5.48 22.85 -6.91
C ALA A 114 6.01 22.25 -8.22
N GLU A 115 5.16 22.16 -9.26
CA GLU A 115 5.54 21.62 -10.58
C GLU A 115 6.63 22.46 -11.28
N THR A 116 6.78 23.72 -10.90
CA THR A 116 7.74 24.67 -11.50
C THR A 116 9.00 24.88 -10.65
N LEU A 117 9.13 24.15 -9.53
CA LEU A 117 10.33 24.23 -8.70
C LEU A 117 11.48 23.48 -9.38
N PRO A 118 12.72 24.04 -9.42
CA PRO A 118 13.84 23.41 -10.10
C PRO A 118 14.16 22.00 -9.59
N GLU A 119 13.98 21.72 -8.30
CA GLU A 119 14.21 20.41 -7.71
C GLU A 119 13.18 19.39 -8.19
N VAL A 120 11.92 19.81 -8.30
CA VAL A 120 10.81 18.96 -8.77
C VAL A 120 10.95 18.69 -10.27
N MET A 121 11.31 19.70 -11.07
CA MET A 121 11.55 19.50 -12.51
C MET A 121 12.73 18.55 -12.80
N LYS A 122 13.72 18.48 -11.90
CA LYS A 122 14.85 17.54 -12.00
C LYS A 122 14.48 16.13 -11.53
N ASN A 123 13.38 15.97 -10.79
CA ASN A 123 12.88 14.70 -10.29
C ASN A 123 11.95 14.05 -11.33
N SER A 124 12.46 13.07 -12.09
CA SER A 124 11.75 12.51 -13.24
C SER A 124 10.63 11.52 -12.89
N ASP A 125 10.58 11.01 -11.66
CA ASP A 125 9.56 10.04 -11.22
C ASP A 125 8.33 10.70 -10.58
N GLY A 126 8.34 12.03 -10.41
CA GLY A 126 7.25 12.79 -9.80
C GLY A 126 7.06 12.55 -8.30
N SER A 127 7.96 11.79 -7.65
CA SER A 127 7.87 11.48 -6.23
C SER A 127 7.95 12.74 -5.36
N LEU A 128 8.81 13.69 -5.74
CA LEU A 128 8.98 14.94 -4.98
C LEU A 128 7.74 15.85 -5.09
N LEU A 129 7.11 15.90 -6.26
CA LEU A 129 5.84 16.64 -6.44
C LEU A 129 4.76 16.07 -5.53
N ARG A 130 4.66 14.74 -5.47
CA ARG A 130 3.70 14.05 -4.62
C ARG A 130 3.98 14.34 -3.14
N GLU A 131 5.24 14.26 -2.71
CA GLU A 131 5.65 14.55 -1.32
C GLU A 131 5.29 15.97 -0.90
N ILE A 132 5.53 16.97 -1.77
CA ILE A 132 5.15 18.37 -1.49
C ILE A 132 3.62 18.50 -1.34
N ARG A 133 2.85 17.84 -2.21
CA ARG A 133 1.38 17.87 -2.14
C ARG A 133 0.85 17.15 -0.90
N GLU A 134 1.46 16.04 -0.50
CA GLU A 134 1.12 15.33 0.73
C GLU A 134 1.40 16.19 1.96
N ALA A 135 2.57 16.85 2.02
CA ALA A 135 2.91 17.77 3.10
C ALA A 135 1.98 19.00 3.15
N ALA A 136 1.54 19.51 2.00
CA ALA A 136 0.52 20.55 1.95
C ALA A 136 -0.84 20.04 2.47
N ALA A 137 -1.21 18.80 2.13
CA ALA A 137 -2.43 18.18 2.65
C ALA A 137 -2.38 17.97 4.17
N ASP A 138 -1.22 17.60 4.72
CA ASP A 138 -1.00 17.53 6.18
C ASP A 138 -1.21 18.89 6.82
N ARG A 139 -0.57 19.92 6.27
CA ARG A 139 -0.72 21.27 6.79
C ARG A 139 -2.17 21.77 6.76
N LEU A 140 -2.89 21.51 5.66
CA LEU A 140 -4.30 21.90 5.54
C LEU A 140 -5.18 21.16 6.55
N ALA A 141 -4.89 19.88 6.82
CA ALA A 141 -5.57 19.13 7.87
C ALA A 141 -5.28 19.72 9.26
N ASP A 142 -4.02 20.06 9.58
CA ASP A 142 -3.61 20.68 10.85
C ASP A 142 -4.28 22.04 11.08
N LEU A 143 -4.51 22.80 10.00
CA LEU A 143 -5.23 24.06 10.01
C LEU A 143 -6.75 23.90 10.11
N GLY A 144 -7.25 22.66 10.15
CA GLY A 144 -8.67 22.35 10.30
C GLY A 144 -9.51 22.53 9.05
N VAL A 145 -8.90 22.55 7.85
CA VAL A 145 -9.67 22.59 6.59
C VAL A 145 -10.44 21.28 6.47
N GLU A 146 -11.77 21.38 6.48
CA GLU A 146 -12.69 20.27 6.76
C GLU A 146 -12.44 19.03 5.87
N GLU A 147 -12.28 19.23 4.56
CA GLU A 147 -12.04 18.13 3.61
C GLU A 147 -10.72 17.38 3.90
N PHE A 148 -9.64 18.11 4.21
CA PHE A 148 -8.33 17.51 4.51
C PHE A 148 -8.31 16.87 5.89
N ALA A 149 -8.95 17.48 6.88
CA ALA A 149 -9.10 16.92 8.22
C ALA A 149 -9.98 15.66 8.22
N ALA A 150 -11.02 15.59 7.38
CA ALA A 150 -11.82 14.39 7.20
C ALA A 150 -11.01 13.26 6.56
N VAL A 151 -10.22 13.56 5.52
CA VAL A 151 -9.34 12.57 4.87
C VAL A 151 -8.23 12.10 5.82
N ALA A 152 -7.62 13.00 6.60
CA ALA A 152 -6.61 12.64 7.59
C ALA A 152 -7.17 11.72 8.68
N ARG A 153 -8.38 12.02 9.19
CA ARG A 153 -9.08 11.12 10.13
C ARG A 153 -9.40 9.77 9.52
N ALA A 154 -9.96 9.74 8.30
CA ALA A 154 -10.26 8.49 7.62
C ALA A 154 -9.00 7.64 7.40
N ASN A 155 -7.87 8.25 7.05
CA ASN A 155 -6.58 7.56 6.91
C ASN A 155 -6.04 7.06 8.25
N SER A 156 -6.21 7.81 9.32
CA SER A 156 -5.82 7.39 10.67
C SER A 156 -6.68 6.22 11.16
N GLU A 157 -8.01 6.30 10.98
CA GLU A 157 -8.96 5.28 11.40
C GLU A 157 -8.82 3.98 10.62
N ASN A 158 -8.53 4.06 9.31
CA ASN A 158 -8.43 2.90 8.43
C ASN A 158 -7.00 2.46 8.13
N GLY A 159 -5.98 3.16 8.66
CA GLY A 159 -4.58 2.95 8.29
C GLY A 159 -4.11 1.51 8.53
N LEU A 160 -4.50 0.93 9.66
CA LEU A 160 -4.18 -0.47 9.97
C LEU A 160 -4.88 -1.45 9.03
N ASN A 161 -6.18 -1.26 8.79
CA ASN A 161 -6.93 -2.10 7.84
C ASN A 161 -6.37 -1.99 6.41
N ALA A 162 -5.92 -0.80 6.00
CA ALA A 162 -5.28 -0.56 4.72
C ALA A 162 -3.89 -1.21 4.62
N ALA A 163 -3.11 -1.21 5.69
CA ALA A 163 -1.85 -1.94 5.77
C ALA A 163 -2.08 -3.46 5.66
N TRP A 164 -3.06 -3.99 6.39
CA TRP A 164 -3.44 -5.40 6.29
C TRP A 164 -3.97 -5.76 4.91
N ALA A 165 -4.81 -4.94 4.29
CA ALA A 165 -5.32 -5.22 2.95
C ALA A 165 -4.17 -5.38 1.93
N ARG A 166 -3.11 -4.56 2.02
CA ARG A 166 -1.90 -4.69 1.19
C ARG A 166 -1.18 -6.01 1.42
N VAL A 167 -1.04 -6.44 2.68
CA VAL A 167 -0.47 -7.76 3.03
C VAL A 167 -1.30 -8.90 2.40
N TYR A 168 -2.63 -8.82 2.47
CA TYR A 168 -3.50 -9.84 1.87
C TYR A 168 -3.39 -9.87 0.35
N ASP A 169 -3.35 -8.70 -0.30
CA ASP A 169 -3.21 -8.57 -1.75
C ASP A 169 -1.87 -9.16 -2.21
N GLU A 170 -0.77 -8.85 -1.50
CA GLU A 170 0.56 -9.42 -1.78
C GLU A 170 0.55 -10.94 -1.66
N VAL A 171 0.07 -11.49 -0.54
CA VAL A 171 0.07 -12.95 -0.30
C VAL A 171 -0.82 -13.67 -1.31
N ALA A 172 -1.97 -13.11 -1.66
CA ALA A 172 -2.87 -13.71 -2.63
C ALA A 172 -2.30 -13.70 -4.06
N GLN A 173 -1.59 -12.63 -4.44
CA GLN A 173 -0.99 -12.49 -5.77
C GLN A 173 0.30 -13.30 -5.93
N THR A 174 1.19 -13.22 -4.94
CA THR A 174 2.51 -13.86 -4.99
C THR A 174 2.46 -15.32 -4.55
N ARG A 175 1.45 -15.70 -3.75
CA ARG A 175 1.36 -17.00 -3.06
C ARG A 175 2.57 -17.28 -2.17
N GLN A 176 3.21 -16.22 -1.67
CA GLN A 176 4.39 -16.27 -0.81
C GLN A 176 4.09 -15.65 0.55
N SER A 177 5.02 -15.86 1.49
CA SER A 177 5.02 -15.11 2.75
C SER A 177 5.07 -13.61 2.47
N PRO A 178 4.38 -12.76 3.25
CA PRO A 178 4.40 -11.32 3.05
C PRO A 178 5.81 -10.75 3.24
N SER A 179 6.15 -9.74 2.43
CA SER A 179 7.43 -9.05 2.50
C SER A 179 7.59 -8.25 3.80
N ILE A 180 8.85 -7.96 4.13
CA ILE A 180 9.20 -7.08 5.25
C ILE A 180 8.56 -5.69 5.06
N GLU A 181 8.50 -5.18 3.83
CA GLU A 181 7.92 -3.87 3.53
C GLU A 181 6.42 -3.81 3.90
N SER A 182 5.63 -4.81 3.48
CA SER A 182 4.21 -4.87 3.83
C SER A 182 3.99 -5.04 5.34
N LEU A 183 4.83 -5.85 6.00
CA LEU A 183 4.78 -6.03 7.45
C LEU A 183 5.22 -4.77 8.21
N MET A 184 6.18 -4.00 7.68
CA MET A 184 6.53 -2.68 8.21
C MET A 184 5.36 -1.70 8.08
N GLY A 185 4.58 -1.79 7.01
CA GLY A 185 3.34 -1.03 6.87
C GLY A 185 2.34 -1.31 8.01
N VAL A 186 2.17 -2.59 8.38
CA VAL A 186 1.33 -2.99 9.52
C VAL A 186 1.92 -2.49 10.84
N PHE A 187 3.22 -2.67 11.05
CA PHE A 187 3.91 -2.20 12.25
C PHE A 187 3.76 -0.68 12.44
N ASN A 188 3.94 0.10 11.37
CA ASN A 188 3.81 1.56 11.43
C ASN A 188 2.38 2.01 11.73
N ALA A 189 1.37 1.23 11.31
CA ALA A 189 -0.03 1.58 11.50
C ALA A 189 -0.64 1.05 12.82
N GLY A 190 -0.23 -0.13 13.28
CA GLY A 190 -0.81 -0.83 14.44
C GLY A 190 0.15 -0.99 15.63
N GLY A 191 1.42 -0.65 15.47
CA GLY A 191 2.45 -0.79 16.50
C GLY A 191 3.01 -2.21 16.65
N ALA A 192 3.88 -2.37 17.67
CA ALA A 192 4.61 -3.62 17.91
C ALA A 192 3.72 -4.79 18.34
N ASP A 193 2.64 -4.51 19.07
CA ASP A 193 1.74 -5.55 19.60
C ASP A 193 0.99 -6.27 18.47
N GLU A 194 0.54 -5.52 17.46
CA GLU A 194 -0.16 -6.07 16.30
C GLU A 194 0.76 -6.96 15.46
N TYR A 195 2.02 -6.55 15.30
CA TYR A 195 3.04 -7.37 14.64
C TYR A 195 3.36 -8.65 15.44
N ALA A 196 3.54 -8.52 16.76
CA ALA A 196 3.85 -9.65 17.63
C ALA A 196 2.73 -10.70 17.66
N ALA A 197 1.48 -10.26 17.56
CA ALA A 197 0.31 -11.15 17.55
C ALA A 197 0.24 -12.07 16.32
N ILE A 198 0.87 -11.70 15.19
CA ILE A 198 0.82 -12.50 13.95
C ILE A 198 2.12 -13.26 13.65
N ALA A 199 3.24 -12.85 14.24
CA ALA A 199 4.54 -13.49 14.01
C ALA A 199 4.52 -15.03 14.17
N PRO A 200 3.82 -15.63 15.17
CA PRO A 200 3.74 -17.08 15.28
C PRO A 200 3.02 -17.75 14.10
N ALA A 201 1.95 -17.14 13.58
CA ALA A 201 1.20 -17.65 12.44
C ALA A 201 2.05 -17.59 11.15
N LEU A 202 2.80 -16.49 10.96
CA LEU A 202 3.70 -16.35 9.82
C LEU A 202 4.85 -17.37 9.87
N GLN A 203 5.46 -17.57 11.05
CA GLN A 203 6.51 -18.58 11.23
C GLN A 203 5.98 -20.00 10.96
N GLY A 204 4.80 -20.35 11.47
CA GLY A 204 4.16 -21.64 11.25
C GLY A 204 3.82 -21.91 9.78
N SER A 205 3.60 -20.86 8.98
CA SER A 205 3.25 -20.97 7.56
C SER A 205 4.44 -21.10 6.60
N ALA A 206 5.69 -20.87 7.06
CA ALA A 206 6.86 -20.81 6.19
C ALA A 206 7.10 -22.11 5.38
N GLY A 207 6.92 -23.27 6.01
CA GLY A 207 7.05 -24.56 5.32
C GLY A 207 5.95 -24.80 4.27
N ALA A 208 4.75 -24.26 4.50
CA ALA A 208 3.64 -24.35 3.57
C ALA A 208 3.88 -23.50 2.31
N PHE A 209 4.42 -22.29 2.46
CA PHE A 209 4.79 -21.43 1.32
C PHE A 209 5.94 -22.02 0.48
N GLN A 210 6.92 -22.67 1.10
CA GLN A 210 7.97 -23.38 0.36
C GLN A 210 7.41 -24.54 -0.48
N PHE A 211 6.38 -25.23 0.02
CA PHE A 211 5.70 -26.28 -0.73
C PHE A 211 4.99 -25.71 -1.96
N VAL A 212 4.25 -24.59 -1.82
CA VAL A 212 3.57 -23.94 -2.96
C VAL A 212 4.57 -23.57 -4.06
N ASP A 213 5.68 -22.92 -3.69
CA ASP A 213 6.74 -22.56 -4.64
C ASP A 213 7.37 -23.80 -5.32
N SER A 214 7.47 -24.94 -4.62
CA SER A 214 7.94 -26.19 -5.22
C SER A 214 6.95 -26.77 -6.25
N LEU A 215 5.65 -26.66 -5.98
CA LEU A 215 4.60 -27.10 -6.90
C LEU A 215 4.59 -26.24 -8.17
N ASP A 216 4.67 -24.92 -8.01
CA ASP A 216 4.64 -23.97 -9.13
C ASP A 216 5.85 -24.14 -10.06
N ARG A 217 7.06 -24.28 -9.48
CA ARG A 217 8.28 -24.62 -10.26
C ARG A 217 8.21 -25.99 -10.92
N GLY A 218 7.49 -26.95 -10.32
CA GLY A 218 7.25 -28.27 -10.91
C GLY A 218 6.26 -28.22 -12.08
N ALA A 219 5.26 -27.33 -12.01
CA ALA A 219 4.32 -27.08 -13.10
C ALA A 219 5.01 -26.40 -14.29
N ALA A 220 5.76 -25.32 -14.06
CA ALA A 220 6.48 -24.59 -15.11
C ALA A 220 7.45 -25.49 -15.91
N ARG A 221 8.25 -26.30 -15.23
CA ARG A 221 9.19 -27.23 -15.88
C ARG A 221 8.51 -28.29 -16.76
N ARG A 222 7.27 -28.66 -16.47
CA ARG A 222 6.51 -29.63 -17.30
C ARG A 222 5.99 -28.99 -18.58
N VAL A 223 5.63 -27.71 -18.54
CA VAL A 223 5.22 -26.94 -19.73
C VAL A 223 6.39 -26.78 -20.69
N ASP A 224 7.58 -26.40 -20.20
CA ASP A 224 8.78 -26.26 -21.04
C ASP A 224 9.19 -27.59 -21.70
N ARG A 225 9.05 -28.71 -20.97
CA ARG A 225 9.38 -30.04 -21.50
C ARG A 225 8.40 -30.51 -22.57
N ALA A 226 7.12 -30.13 -22.47
CA ALA A 226 6.13 -30.41 -23.51
C ALA A 226 6.34 -29.55 -24.77
N ALA A 227 6.88 -28.34 -24.62
CA ALA A 227 7.22 -27.45 -25.74
C ALA A 227 8.45 -27.89 -26.54
N LEU A 228 9.35 -28.69 -25.95
CA LEU A 228 10.58 -29.21 -26.58
C LEU A 228 10.40 -30.51 -27.38
N ILE A 229 9.17 -31.04 -27.47
CA ILE A 229 8.85 -32.31 -28.19
C ILE A 229 8.22 -32.02 -29.57
N TRP A 230 8.24 -30.77 -30.02
CA TRP A 230 7.79 -30.32 -31.34
C TRP A 230 8.94 -29.65 -32.10
#